data_AF-A0A3M7NGP8-F1
#
_entry.id   AF-A0A3M7NGP8-F1
#
_cell.length_a   1.000
_cell.length_b   1.000
_cell.length_c   1.000
_cell.angle_alpha   90.00
_cell.angle_beta   90.00
_cell.angle_gamma   90.00
#
_symmetry.space_group_name_H-M   'P 1'
#
loop_
_entity.id
_entity.type
_entity.pdbx_description
1 polymer ?
#
loop_
_entity_poly.entity_id
_entity_poly.type
_entity_poly.pdbx_seq_one_letter_code
_entity_poly.pdbx_strand_id
1 'polypeptide(L)'
;MPKKRHTQALRIKPGGSNYSSASASLQISQQQERDRTRQSVNELIRESRRLQFQKEGGVGTPLVTAGPGSLQDLALKELAGHWNWHAEYYGEWLAEELPVKTRELLLSYIAINSSAQPRVNPLRLLFMADLGEESRAEVKRLDLTGAIGGWTTLKQLQRDLGPVVAALVDERSTGVGVPDAWDEGHHIGPQLQRVPSGPMFKNLQHLSLALSPGQTSVASWKDLIQFAGKVLTITSLSLAFWPLPTYTPRAASSRVVVPLATSRPQVIYGGTNMYSPFDDDWLESAGILRSLSRALYCLKWLDLTGCASWFPALTWTGEEVDYVVLDWNGEWRGVQHICLAVGWEPIEPAPKSETEEDHEYERRKYAYEKERREYDTLTGTAKTVAEQLRAIRRLEGGKWIEFEF
;
A
#
# COMPACT_ATOMS: atom_id res chain seq x y z
N MET A 1 -29.86 76.22 7.14
CA MET A 1 -29.71 74.84 6.63
C MET A 1 -28.71 74.81 5.48
N PRO A 2 -27.55 74.17 5.63
CA PRO A 2 -26.76 73.78 4.46
C PRO A 2 -26.46 72.28 4.39
N LYS A 3 -26.31 71.85 3.14
CA LYS A 3 -26.33 70.48 2.61
C LYS A 3 -25.03 69.72 2.90
N LYS A 4 -25.17 68.40 3.04
CA LYS A 4 -24.11 67.39 3.20
C LYS A 4 -23.06 67.51 2.08
N ARG A 5 -21.77 67.54 2.46
CA ARG A 5 -20.63 67.36 1.54
C ARG A 5 -20.39 65.87 1.32
N HIS A 6 -20.43 65.44 0.06
CA HIS A 6 -19.86 64.19 -0.40
C HIS A 6 -18.35 64.41 -0.64
N THR A 7 -17.50 63.64 0.03
CA THR A 7 -16.09 63.48 -0.32
C THR A 7 -15.95 62.26 -1.24
N GLN A 8 -15.40 62.53 -2.41
CA GLN A 8 -15.17 61.62 -3.53
C GLN A 8 -13.94 60.75 -3.21
N ALA A 9 -14.10 59.42 -3.20
CA ALA A 9 -12.98 58.50 -3.03
C ALA A 9 -12.18 58.39 -4.33
N LEU A 10 -10.88 58.70 -4.26
CA LEU A 10 -9.92 58.51 -5.34
C LEU A 10 -9.72 57.01 -5.61
N ARG A 11 -10.13 56.57 -6.79
CA ARG A 11 -9.95 55.20 -7.28
C ARG A 11 -8.61 55.12 -8.03
N ILE A 12 -7.55 54.72 -7.33
CA ILE A 12 -6.27 54.40 -7.96
C ILE A 12 -6.39 52.99 -8.58
N LYS A 13 -6.24 52.89 -9.91
CA LYS A 13 -6.06 51.62 -10.62
C LYS A 13 -4.63 51.12 -10.37
N PRO A 14 -4.39 49.85 -9.98
CA PRO A 14 -3.08 49.26 -10.14
C PRO A 14 -2.90 48.83 -11.61
N GLY A 15 -1.83 49.32 -12.24
CA GLY A 15 -1.38 48.91 -13.56
C GLY A 15 -0.96 47.44 -13.56
N GLY A 16 -1.28 46.74 -14.65
CA GLY A 16 -0.85 45.37 -14.87
C GLY A 16 0.67 45.28 -15.03
N SER A 17 1.28 44.36 -14.27
CA SER A 17 2.65 43.93 -14.48
C SER A 17 2.76 42.42 -14.21
N ASN A 18 3.13 41.68 -15.26
CA ASN A 18 3.96 40.46 -15.31
C ASN A 18 4.09 39.50 -14.11
N TYR A 19 3.01 39.07 -13.45
CA TYR A 19 3.06 38.01 -12.40
C TYR A 19 2.86 36.56 -12.90
N SER A 20 2.72 36.33 -14.22
CA SER A 20 2.36 35.01 -14.75
C SER A 20 3.55 34.05 -14.96
N SER A 21 4.77 34.56 -15.19
CA SER A 21 5.94 33.72 -15.52
C SER A 21 6.65 33.13 -14.30
N ALA A 22 6.75 33.88 -13.20
CA ALA A 22 7.34 33.39 -11.95
C ALA A 22 6.47 32.29 -11.29
N SER A 23 5.14 32.46 -11.33
CA SER A 23 4.19 31.46 -10.82
C SER A 23 4.22 30.17 -11.63
N ALA A 24 4.35 30.26 -12.95
CA ALA A 24 4.49 29.10 -13.83
C ALA A 24 5.84 28.39 -13.62
N SER A 25 6.93 29.13 -13.42
CA SER A 25 8.26 28.56 -13.20
C SER A 25 8.37 27.84 -11.85
N LEU A 26 7.78 28.40 -10.79
CA LEU A 26 7.65 27.74 -9.48
C LEU A 26 6.79 26.47 -9.56
N GLN A 27 5.68 26.51 -10.32
CA GLN A 27 4.84 25.33 -10.52
C GLN A 27 5.56 24.25 -11.33
N ILE A 28 6.31 24.61 -12.37
CA ILE A 28 7.11 23.67 -13.17
C ILE A 28 8.23 23.05 -12.33
N SER A 29 8.91 23.84 -11.49
CA SER A 29 9.95 23.34 -10.58
C SER A 29 9.37 22.36 -9.55
N GLN A 30 8.23 22.69 -8.93
CA GLN A 30 7.55 21.80 -7.98
C GLN A 30 7.02 20.52 -8.65
N GLN A 31 6.58 20.61 -9.91
CA GLN A 31 6.14 19.44 -10.68
C GLN A 31 7.33 18.54 -11.03
N GLN A 32 8.44 19.11 -11.49
CA GLN A 32 9.67 18.36 -11.79
C GLN A 32 10.25 17.69 -10.56
N GLU A 33 10.21 18.36 -9.41
CA GLU A 33 10.69 17.81 -8.14
C GLU A 33 9.81 16.64 -7.67
N ARG A 34 8.48 16.79 -7.75
CA ARG A 34 7.54 15.69 -7.50
C ARG A 34 7.75 14.49 -8.43
N ASP A 35 7.99 14.76 -9.71
CA ASP A 35 8.22 13.70 -10.70
C ASP A 35 9.55 12.99 -10.46
N ARG A 36 10.60 13.70 -10.01
CA ARG A 36 11.87 13.10 -9.58
C ARG A 36 11.73 12.26 -8.31
N THR A 37 11.03 12.75 -7.29
CA THR A 37 10.76 11.98 -6.07
C THR A 37 9.95 10.72 -6.37
N ARG A 38 8.96 10.81 -7.27
CA ARG A 38 8.18 9.65 -7.74
C ARG A 38 9.04 8.63 -8.47
N GLN A 39 9.97 9.09 -9.32
CA GLN A 39 10.92 8.22 -9.99
C GLN A 39 11.83 7.51 -8.98
N SER A 40 12.36 8.22 -7.98
CA SER A 40 13.16 7.62 -6.89
C SER A 40 12.37 6.54 -6.14
N VAL A 41 11.11 6.82 -5.76
CA VAL A 41 10.28 5.82 -5.06
C VAL A 41 10.01 4.58 -5.91
N ASN A 42 9.72 4.75 -7.20
CA ASN A 42 9.52 3.60 -8.09
C ASN A 42 10.80 2.77 -8.27
N GLU A 43 11.98 3.40 -8.27
CA GLU A 43 13.26 2.67 -8.27
C GLU A 43 13.52 1.95 -6.94
N LEU A 44 13.26 2.58 -5.81
CA LEU A 44 13.38 1.94 -4.48
C LEU A 44 12.43 0.74 -4.35
N ILE A 45 11.19 0.88 -4.84
CA ILE A 45 10.23 -0.24 -4.92
C ILE A 45 10.76 -1.34 -5.84
N ARG A 46 11.35 -0.99 -7.00
CA ARG A 46 11.99 -1.98 -7.90
C ARG A 46 13.17 -2.68 -7.25
N GLU A 47 13.99 -1.96 -6.49
CA GLU A 47 15.17 -2.47 -5.82
C GLU A 47 14.80 -3.39 -4.66
N SER A 48 13.87 -2.96 -3.78
CA SER A 48 13.27 -3.82 -2.74
C SER A 48 12.75 -5.13 -3.35
N ARG A 49 12.03 -5.03 -4.47
CA ARG A 49 11.53 -6.23 -5.19
C ARG A 49 12.67 -7.10 -5.72
N ARG A 50 13.72 -6.51 -6.32
CA ARG A 50 14.89 -7.26 -6.79
C ARG A 50 15.58 -8.02 -5.66
N LEU A 51 15.77 -7.37 -4.51
CA LEU A 51 16.35 -7.99 -3.33
C LEU A 51 15.46 -9.13 -2.81
N GLN A 52 14.15 -8.92 -2.79
CA GLN A 52 13.18 -9.96 -2.47
C GLN A 52 13.30 -11.17 -3.41
N PHE A 53 13.36 -10.94 -4.73
CA PHE A 53 13.55 -12.00 -5.73
C PHE A 53 14.90 -12.71 -5.60
N GLN A 54 15.96 -11.98 -5.23
CA GLN A 54 17.31 -12.53 -5.10
C GLN A 54 17.45 -13.41 -3.85
N LYS A 55 16.86 -12.99 -2.71
CA LYS A 55 16.91 -13.73 -1.45
C LYS A 55 16.01 -14.97 -1.46
N GLU A 56 14.90 -14.94 -2.19
CA GLU A 56 14.00 -16.09 -2.37
C GLU A 56 14.58 -17.17 -3.30
N GLY A 57 15.65 -16.89 -4.07
CA GLY A 57 16.35 -17.84 -4.94
C GLY A 57 17.18 -18.92 -4.24
N GLY A 58 17.12 -19.02 -2.90
CA GLY A 58 17.75 -20.07 -2.11
C GLY A 58 16.97 -21.39 -2.15
N VAL A 59 17.52 -22.36 -2.90
CA VAL A 59 17.03 -23.75 -3.13
C VAL A 59 15.95 -23.87 -4.21
N GLY A 60 16.40 -23.92 -5.48
CA GLY A 60 15.75 -24.76 -6.49
C GLY A 60 14.83 -24.09 -7.50
N THR A 61 15.09 -22.86 -7.95
CA THR A 61 14.99 -22.39 -9.35
C THR A 61 15.12 -20.87 -9.35
N PRO A 62 16.12 -20.27 -10.03
CA PRO A 62 16.16 -18.83 -10.17
C PRO A 62 14.96 -18.41 -11.02
N LEU A 63 14.03 -17.66 -10.43
CA LEU A 63 13.03 -16.94 -11.20
C LEU A 63 13.82 -15.94 -12.05
N VAL A 64 13.80 -16.13 -13.37
CA VAL A 64 14.40 -15.22 -14.34
C VAL A 64 13.69 -13.87 -14.18
N THR A 65 14.23 -13.00 -13.34
CA THR A 65 13.95 -11.58 -13.46
C THR A 65 14.48 -11.21 -14.84
N ALA A 66 13.63 -10.62 -15.68
CA ALA A 66 14.10 -10.11 -16.96
C ALA A 66 15.25 -9.14 -16.64
N GLY A 67 16.48 -9.53 -17.02
CA GLY A 67 17.65 -8.73 -16.71
C GLY A 67 17.43 -7.31 -17.22
N PRO A 68 17.82 -6.26 -16.48
CA PRO A 68 17.65 -4.90 -16.96
C PRO A 68 18.25 -4.74 -18.36
N GLY A 69 17.46 -4.20 -19.28
CA GLY A 69 17.85 -4.03 -20.69
C GLY A 69 17.74 -5.29 -21.55
N SER A 70 17.31 -6.43 -21.00
CA SER A 70 16.96 -7.61 -21.81
C SER A 70 15.72 -7.35 -22.67
N LEU A 71 15.58 -8.10 -23.76
CA LEU A 71 14.40 -8.02 -24.62
C LEU A 71 13.10 -8.24 -23.83
N GLN A 72 13.10 -9.16 -22.87
CA GLN A 72 11.94 -9.42 -22.02
C GLN A 72 11.63 -8.23 -21.11
N ASP A 73 12.63 -7.56 -20.53
CA ASP A 73 12.45 -6.37 -19.69
C ASP A 73 11.87 -5.22 -20.51
N LEU A 74 12.43 -4.97 -21.70
CA LEU A 74 11.93 -3.94 -22.62
C LEU A 74 10.49 -4.25 -23.09
N ALA A 75 10.20 -5.48 -23.47
CA ALA A 75 8.86 -5.89 -23.91
C ALA A 75 7.82 -5.75 -22.78
N LEU A 76 8.16 -6.18 -21.56
CA LEU A 76 7.27 -6.03 -20.40
C LEU A 76 7.07 -4.55 -20.01
N LYS A 77 8.10 -3.70 -20.15
CA LYS A 77 8.00 -2.25 -19.96
C LYS A 77 7.03 -1.62 -20.96
N GLU A 78 7.15 -1.96 -22.24
CA GLU A 78 6.24 -1.46 -23.29
C GLU A 78 4.80 -1.92 -23.05
N LEU A 79 4.60 -3.22 -22.79
CA LEU A 79 3.28 -3.78 -22.48
C LEU A 79 2.64 -3.09 -21.27
N ALA A 80 3.42 -2.84 -20.22
CA ALA A 80 2.94 -2.16 -19.02
C ALA A 80 2.67 -0.66 -19.23
N GLY A 81 3.54 0.04 -19.96
CA GLY A 81 3.42 1.47 -20.25
C GLY A 81 2.16 1.80 -21.06
N HIS A 82 1.74 0.87 -21.93
CA HIS A 82 0.57 0.97 -22.80
C HIS A 82 -0.52 -0.07 -22.44
N TRP A 83 -0.62 -0.46 -21.18
CA TRP A 83 -1.52 -1.53 -20.71
C TRP A 83 -2.96 -1.40 -21.24
N ASN A 84 -3.54 -0.21 -21.21
CA ASN A 84 -4.92 0.02 -21.63
C ASN A 84 -5.16 -0.38 -23.10
N TRP A 85 -4.21 -0.10 -23.97
CA TRP A 85 -4.29 -0.47 -25.38
C TRP A 85 -4.10 -1.97 -25.54
N HIS A 86 -3.06 -2.56 -24.92
CA HIS A 86 -2.83 -3.99 -25.03
C HIS A 86 -3.95 -4.85 -24.44
N ALA A 87 -4.56 -4.43 -23.33
CA ALA A 87 -5.68 -5.13 -22.72
C ALA A 87 -6.94 -5.12 -23.60
N GLU A 88 -7.17 -4.06 -24.36
CA GLU A 88 -8.33 -3.93 -25.26
C GLU A 88 -8.17 -4.79 -26.51
N TYR A 89 -6.98 -4.81 -27.12
CA TYR A 89 -6.75 -5.48 -28.41
C TYR A 89 -6.21 -6.92 -28.28
N TYR A 90 -5.46 -7.22 -27.21
CA TYR A 90 -4.78 -8.51 -27.03
C TYR A 90 -5.13 -9.19 -25.71
N GLY A 91 -6.21 -8.76 -25.04
CA GLY A 91 -6.57 -9.25 -23.70
C GLY A 91 -6.71 -10.78 -23.60
N GLU A 92 -7.39 -11.41 -24.56
CA GLU A 92 -7.56 -12.86 -24.61
C GLU A 92 -6.22 -13.58 -24.76
N TRP A 93 -5.38 -13.13 -25.71
CA TRP A 93 -4.04 -13.67 -25.92
C TRP A 93 -3.16 -13.52 -24.67
N LEU A 94 -3.21 -12.37 -23.99
CA LEU A 94 -2.47 -12.12 -22.75
C LEU A 94 -2.91 -13.05 -21.60
N ALA A 95 -4.17 -13.47 -21.58
CA ALA A 95 -4.71 -14.35 -20.55
C ALA A 95 -4.42 -15.83 -20.80
N GLU A 96 -4.51 -16.27 -22.07
CA GLU A 96 -4.42 -17.68 -22.47
C GLU A 96 -2.99 -18.11 -22.81
N GLU A 97 -2.26 -17.33 -23.60
CA GLU A 97 -0.99 -17.75 -24.20
C GLU A 97 0.23 -17.41 -23.33
N LEU A 98 0.10 -16.45 -22.41
CA LEU A 98 1.22 -16.09 -21.54
C LEU A 98 1.43 -17.10 -20.40
N PRO A 99 2.66 -17.64 -20.24
CA PRO A 99 3.00 -18.46 -19.08
C PRO A 99 2.71 -17.73 -17.77
N VAL A 100 2.28 -18.46 -16.74
CA VAL A 100 1.87 -17.89 -15.44
C VAL A 100 2.96 -16.97 -14.87
N LYS A 101 4.22 -17.43 -14.87
CA LYS A 101 5.37 -16.62 -14.42
C LYS A 101 5.53 -15.30 -15.18
N THR A 102 5.29 -15.29 -16.48
CA THR A 102 5.35 -14.08 -17.30
C THR A 102 4.20 -13.13 -16.97
N ARG A 103 3.01 -13.66 -16.65
CA ARG A 103 1.88 -12.85 -16.16
C ARG A 103 2.14 -12.24 -14.80
N GLU A 104 2.77 -12.97 -13.88
CA GLU A 104 3.18 -12.44 -12.56
C GLU A 104 4.18 -11.29 -12.72
N LEU A 105 5.16 -11.44 -13.63
CA LEU A 105 6.10 -10.38 -13.98
C LEU A 105 5.38 -9.20 -14.64
N LEU A 106 4.51 -9.44 -15.61
CA LEU A 106 3.76 -8.38 -16.29
C LEU A 106 2.90 -7.57 -15.30
N LEU A 107 2.21 -8.24 -14.38
CA LEU A 107 1.46 -7.58 -13.31
C LEU A 107 2.37 -6.66 -12.47
N SER A 108 3.57 -7.14 -12.13
CA SER A 108 4.58 -6.35 -11.41
C SER A 108 5.08 -5.14 -12.21
N TYR A 109 5.25 -5.28 -13.53
CA TYR A 109 5.66 -4.19 -14.41
C TYR A 109 4.54 -3.16 -14.59
N ILE A 110 3.27 -3.57 -14.70
CA ILE A 110 2.12 -2.67 -14.74
C ILE A 110 2.06 -1.82 -13.47
N ALA A 111 2.29 -2.45 -12.32
CA ALA A 111 2.29 -1.77 -11.03
C ALA A 111 3.31 -0.63 -10.91
N ILE A 112 4.38 -0.62 -11.71
CA ILE A 112 5.44 0.41 -11.65
C ILE A 112 5.46 1.32 -12.88
N ASN A 113 5.25 0.76 -14.08
CA ASN A 113 5.48 1.45 -15.35
C ASN A 113 4.20 2.00 -15.99
N SER A 114 3.02 1.71 -15.43
CA SER A 114 1.77 2.18 -16.02
C SER A 114 1.70 3.72 -15.98
N SER A 115 1.68 4.32 -17.17
CA SER A 115 1.62 5.78 -17.36
C SER A 115 0.25 6.36 -17.00
N ALA A 116 -0.80 5.55 -17.10
CA ALA A 116 -2.18 5.91 -16.81
C ALA A 116 -2.84 4.86 -15.89
N GLN A 117 -3.97 5.22 -15.28
CA GLN A 117 -4.76 4.24 -14.54
C GLN A 117 -5.27 3.14 -15.49
N PRO A 118 -5.11 1.85 -15.14
CA PRO A 118 -5.70 0.74 -15.87
C PRO A 118 -7.23 0.85 -15.92
N ARG A 119 -7.78 0.93 -17.14
CA ARG A 119 -9.23 0.84 -17.39
C ARG A 119 -9.71 -0.60 -17.27
N VAL A 120 -8.89 -1.53 -17.75
CA VAL A 120 -9.10 -2.97 -17.59
C VAL A 120 -8.27 -3.45 -16.42
N ASN A 121 -8.92 -4.13 -15.46
CA ASN A 121 -8.27 -4.62 -14.25
C ASN A 121 -7.23 -5.72 -14.60
N PRO A 122 -5.92 -5.46 -14.37
CA PRO A 122 -4.86 -6.40 -14.74
C PRO A 122 -4.96 -7.75 -14.05
N LEU A 123 -5.31 -7.76 -12.75
CA LEU A 123 -5.46 -9.01 -11.99
C LEU A 123 -6.57 -9.88 -12.58
N ARG A 124 -7.70 -9.27 -12.94
CA ARG A 124 -8.85 -10.00 -13.50
C ARG A 124 -8.56 -10.55 -14.89
N LEU A 125 -7.99 -9.73 -15.76
CA LEU A 125 -7.66 -10.15 -17.12
C LEU A 125 -6.59 -11.24 -17.13
N LEU A 126 -5.52 -11.08 -16.36
CA LEU A 126 -4.40 -12.01 -16.38
C LEU A 126 -4.67 -13.30 -15.58
N PHE A 127 -5.51 -13.27 -14.54
CA PHE A 127 -5.61 -14.38 -13.59
C PHE A 127 -7.01 -14.84 -13.21
N MET A 128 -8.07 -14.18 -13.68
CA MET A 128 -9.44 -14.56 -13.31
C MET A 128 -10.31 -15.00 -14.50
N ALA A 129 -10.04 -14.51 -15.70
CA ALA A 129 -10.67 -15.02 -16.92
C ALA A 129 -10.14 -16.43 -17.23
N ASP A 130 -11.03 -17.42 -17.20
CA ASP A 130 -10.88 -18.77 -17.78
C ASP A 130 -9.61 -19.58 -17.43
N LEU A 131 -8.91 -19.24 -16.35
CA LEU A 131 -7.80 -20.06 -15.87
C LEU A 131 -8.29 -21.40 -15.30
N GLY A 132 -7.74 -22.49 -15.84
CA GLY A 132 -7.85 -23.82 -15.25
C GLY A 132 -7.27 -23.90 -13.84
N GLU A 133 -7.68 -24.90 -13.06
CA GLU A 133 -7.26 -25.07 -11.66
C GLU A 133 -5.74 -25.25 -11.51
N GLU A 134 -5.10 -25.93 -12.48
CA GLU A 134 -3.64 -26.12 -12.51
C GLU A 134 -2.89 -24.79 -12.64
N SER A 135 -3.30 -23.94 -13.59
CA SER A 135 -2.69 -22.61 -13.77
C SER A 135 -2.90 -21.71 -12.55
N ARG A 136 -4.06 -21.79 -11.89
CA ARG A 136 -4.31 -21.07 -10.62
C ARG A 136 -3.44 -21.59 -9.48
N ALA A 137 -3.14 -22.89 -9.45
CA ALA A 137 -2.23 -23.47 -8.48
C ALA A 137 -0.76 -23.11 -8.78
N GLU A 138 -0.41 -22.76 -10.02
CA GLU A 138 0.95 -22.30 -10.35
C GLU A 138 1.21 -20.87 -9.87
N VAL A 139 0.18 -20.04 -9.68
CA VAL A 139 0.32 -18.65 -9.19
C VAL A 139 0.87 -18.65 -7.75
N LYS A 140 2.04 -18.06 -7.58
CA LYS A 140 2.74 -17.90 -6.30
C LYS A 140 2.89 -16.45 -5.88
N ARG A 141 2.85 -15.51 -6.82
CA ARG A 141 3.11 -14.08 -6.56
C ARG A 141 2.09 -13.17 -7.21
N LEU A 142 1.56 -12.22 -6.44
CA LEU A 142 0.74 -11.12 -6.93
C LEU A 142 1.32 -9.79 -6.47
N ASP A 143 1.67 -8.94 -7.43
CA ASP A 143 2.20 -7.61 -7.16
C ASP A 143 1.13 -6.55 -7.46
N LEU A 144 0.46 -6.09 -6.40
CA LEU A 144 -0.66 -5.15 -6.49
C LEU A 144 -0.25 -3.76 -6.02
N THR A 145 1.03 -3.42 -6.20
CA THR A 145 1.54 -2.09 -5.84
C THR A 145 0.80 -0.99 -6.59
N GLY A 146 0.36 0.05 -5.87
CA GLY A 146 -0.45 1.15 -6.45
C GLY A 146 -1.83 0.73 -6.95
N ALA A 147 -2.25 -0.52 -6.76
CA ALA A 147 -3.53 -1.02 -7.21
C ALA A 147 -4.68 -0.51 -6.34
N ILE A 148 -4.48 -0.48 -5.02
CA ILE A 148 -5.47 -0.01 -4.05
C ILE A 148 -5.70 1.48 -4.27
N GLY A 149 -6.94 1.85 -4.59
CA GLY A 149 -7.29 3.24 -4.95
C GLY A 149 -6.91 3.66 -6.37
N GLY A 150 -6.20 2.80 -7.11
CA GLY A 150 -5.95 2.95 -8.54
C GLY A 150 -7.04 2.27 -9.36
N TRP A 151 -7.02 0.94 -9.39
CA TRP A 151 -7.93 0.11 -10.21
C TRP A 151 -8.63 -0.99 -9.40
N THR A 152 -8.33 -1.11 -8.10
CA THR A 152 -9.03 -2.02 -7.18
C THR A 152 -9.17 -1.43 -5.77
N THR A 153 -9.89 -2.13 -4.90
CA THR A 153 -10.02 -1.83 -3.47
C THR A 153 -9.74 -3.08 -2.65
N LEU A 154 -9.40 -2.95 -1.37
CA LEU A 154 -9.20 -4.12 -0.48
C LEU A 154 -10.46 -5.00 -0.42
N LYS A 155 -11.65 -4.40 -0.41
CA LYS A 155 -12.92 -5.14 -0.45
C LYS A 155 -13.12 -5.90 -1.76
N GLN A 156 -12.68 -5.32 -2.88
CA GLN A 156 -12.69 -6.00 -4.16
C GLN A 156 -11.71 -7.19 -4.17
N LEU A 157 -10.48 -6.98 -3.70
CA LEU A 157 -9.49 -8.05 -3.56
C LEU A 157 -9.97 -9.16 -2.63
N GLN A 158 -10.67 -8.81 -1.55
CA GLN A 158 -11.26 -9.77 -0.62
C GLN A 158 -12.35 -10.65 -1.27
N ARG A 159 -13.01 -10.16 -2.33
CA ARG A 159 -13.95 -10.94 -3.14
C ARG A 159 -13.22 -11.76 -4.21
N ASP A 160 -12.23 -11.15 -4.86
CA ASP A 160 -11.53 -11.74 -5.99
C ASP A 160 -10.54 -12.85 -5.56
N LEU A 161 -9.92 -12.72 -4.39
CA LEU A 161 -8.93 -13.66 -3.83
C LEU A 161 -9.51 -14.54 -2.72
N GLY A 162 -10.71 -14.21 -2.24
CA GLY A 162 -11.38 -14.98 -1.18
C GLY A 162 -11.78 -16.38 -1.63
N PRO A 163 -12.24 -17.24 -0.70
CA PRO A 163 -12.74 -18.55 -1.04
C PRO A 163 -13.88 -18.44 -2.06
N VAL A 164 -13.75 -19.16 -3.18
CA VAL A 164 -14.73 -19.11 -4.25
C VAL A 164 -16.00 -19.79 -3.74
N VAL A 165 -17.10 -19.05 -3.73
CA VAL A 165 -18.39 -19.63 -3.39
C VAL A 165 -18.97 -20.22 -4.67
N ALA A 166 -18.92 -21.55 -4.81
CA ALA A 166 -19.63 -22.21 -5.90
C ALA A 166 -21.12 -22.27 -5.55
N ALA A 167 -21.95 -21.64 -6.38
CA ALA A 167 -23.39 -21.93 -6.38
C ALA A 167 -23.60 -23.19 -7.22
N LEU A 168 -24.13 -24.25 -6.63
CA LEU A 168 -24.57 -25.41 -7.40
C LEU A 168 -25.77 -25.00 -8.25
N VAL A 169 -25.67 -25.17 -9.56
CA VAL A 169 -26.82 -25.12 -10.47
C VAL A 169 -27.54 -26.45 -10.34
N ASP A 170 -28.81 -26.42 -9.95
CA ASP A 170 -29.63 -27.62 -9.81
C ASP A 170 -29.95 -28.20 -11.20
N GLU A 171 -29.31 -29.31 -11.57
CA GLU A 171 -29.55 -30.08 -12.81
C GLU A 171 -30.90 -30.84 -12.79
N ARG A 172 -31.94 -30.28 -12.16
CA ARG A 172 -33.30 -30.84 -12.16
C ARG A 172 -34.28 -30.11 -13.08
N SER A 173 -33.81 -29.14 -13.87
CA SER A 173 -34.67 -28.38 -14.78
C SER A 173 -34.99 -29.08 -16.11
N THR A 174 -34.61 -30.35 -16.29
CA THR A 174 -35.01 -31.15 -17.47
C THR A 174 -35.82 -32.38 -17.04
N GLY A 175 -37.13 -32.23 -16.88
CA GLY A 175 -38.05 -33.37 -16.90
C GLY A 175 -39.29 -33.27 -16.01
N VAL A 176 -40.40 -32.82 -16.62
CA VAL A 176 -41.79 -33.30 -16.44
C VAL A 176 -42.37 -33.41 -15.02
N GLY A 177 -43.46 -32.66 -14.79
CA GLY A 177 -44.56 -33.07 -13.91
C GLY A 177 -45.09 -31.92 -13.06
N VAL A 178 -46.22 -31.35 -13.46
CA VAL A 178 -47.03 -30.45 -12.61
C VAL A 178 -47.54 -31.27 -11.41
N PRO A 179 -47.19 -30.95 -10.15
CA PRO A 179 -47.80 -31.60 -9.01
C PRO A 179 -49.11 -30.87 -8.68
N ASP A 180 -50.22 -31.57 -8.84
CA ASP A 180 -51.55 -31.14 -8.44
C ASP A 180 -51.75 -31.52 -6.96
N ALA A 181 -51.48 -30.60 -6.04
CA ALA A 181 -51.79 -30.77 -4.62
C ALA A 181 -52.01 -29.41 -3.97
N TRP A 182 -53.28 -29.13 -3.70
CA TRP A 182 -53.75 -27.99 -2.92
C TRP A 182 -53.65 -28.31 -1.41
N ASP A 183 -53.21 -27.30 -0.66
CA ASP A 183 -53.25 -27.09 0.79
C ASP A 183 -52.16 -27.67 1.73
N GLU A 184 -51.65 -26.71 2.52
CA GLU A 184 -50.93 -26.81 3.80
C GLU A 184 -49.43 -27.20 3.84
N GLY A 185 -48.60 -26.15 3.91
CA GLY A 185 -47.24 -26.18 4.47
C GLY A 185 -46.26 -25.34 3.67
N HIS A 186 -45.74 -24.26 4.25
CA HIS A 186 -44.77 -23.37 3.59
C HIS A 186 -43.51 -24.13 3.18
N HIS A 187 -43.43 -24.54 1.91
CA HIS A 187 -42.24 -25.14 1.33
C HIS A 187 -41.14 -24.08 1.27
N ILE A 188 -40.10 -24.30 2.07
CA ILE A 188 -38.81 -23.63 2.01
C ILE A 188 -38.34 -23.71 0.56
N GLY A 189 -38.27 -22.56 -0.12
CA GLY A 189 -37.72 -22.47 -1.48
C GLY A 189 -36.29 -23.03 -1.54
N PRO A 190 -35.75 -23.31 -2.75
CA PRO A 190 -34.48 -24.01 -2.90
C PRO A 190 -33.37 -23.28 -2.13
N GLN A 191 -32.92 -23.88 -1.02
CA GLN A 191 -31.72 -23.43 -0.35
C GLN A 191 -30.53 -23.82 -1.23
N LEU A 192 -29.94 -22.81 -1.87
CA LEU A 192 -28.61 -22.91 -2.47
C LEU A 192 -27.62 -23.34 -1.36
N GLN A 193 -27.35 -24.64 -1.27
CA GLN A 193 -26.28 -25.16 -0.41
C GLN A 193 -24.96 -24.66 -0.96
N ARG A 194 -24.45 -23.63 -0.29
CA ARG A 194 -23.27 -22.88 -0.64
C ARG A 194 -22.05 -23.62 -0.11
N VAL A 195 -21.42 -24.47 -0.91
CA VAL A 195 -20.18 -25.15 -0.49
C VAL A 195 -19.02 -24.16 -0.68
N PRO A 196 -18.25 -23.85 0.38
CA PRO A 196 -17.03 -23.06 0.22
C PRO A 196 -16.04 -23.84 -0.64
N SER A 197 -15.75 -23.36 -1.86
CA SER A 197 -14.53 -23.76 -2.56
C SER A 197 -13.37 -23.01 -1.92
N GLY A 198 -12.19 -23.63 -1.89
CA GLY A 198 -11.00 -23.10 -1.23
C GLY A 198 -10.53 -21.74 -1.78
N PRO A 199 -9.40 -21.22 -1.28
CA PRO A 199 -8.85 -19.95 -1.75
C PRO A 199 -8.61 -19.97 -3.27
N MET A 200 -8.81 -18.82 -3.93
CA MET A 200 -8.66 -18.66 -5.38
C MET A 200 -7.28 -19.14 -5.89
N PHE A 201 -6.22 -18.81 -5.14
CA PHE A 201 -4.85 -19.22 -5.41
C PHE A 201 -4.30 -20.02 -4.23
N LYS A 202 -4.28 -21.36 -4.36
CA LYS A 202 -3.91 -22.27 -3.27
C LYS A 202 -2.44 -22.15 -2.84
N ASN A 203 -1.56 -21.72 -3.77
CA ASN A 203 -0.12 -21.63 -3.55
C ASN A 203 0.40 -20.20 -3.52
N LEU A 204 -0.48 -19.20 -3.33
CA LEU A 204 -0.07 -17.81 -3.24
C LEU A 204 0.79 -17.59 -1.98
N GLN A 205 2.04 -17.20 -2.18
CA GLN A 205 3.05 -17.02 -1.14
C GLN A 205 3.49 -15.56 -1.01
N HIS A 206 3.49 -14.81 -2.11
CA HIS A 206 4.00 -13.45 -2.16
C HIS A 206 2.90 -12.48 -2.57
N LEU A 207 2.68 -11.46 -1.75
CA LEU A 207 1.71 -10.42 -2.03
C LEU A 207 2.33 -9.05 -1.78
N SER A 208 2.35 -8.19 -2.79
CA SER A 208 2.64 -6.76 -2.58
C SER A 208 1.35 -5.95 -2.55
N LEU A 209 1.15 -5.20 -1.48
CA LEU A 209 0.08 -4.19 -1.34
C LEU A 209 0.68 -2.79 -1.15
N ALA A 210 1.91 -2.57 -1.61
CA ALA A 210 2.58 -1.29 -1.50
C ALA A 210 1.73 -0.15 -2.11
N LEU A 211 1.76 1.02 -1.49
CA LEU A 211 0.99 2.17 -1.95
C LEU A 211 1.89 3.14 -2.70
N SER A 212 1.34 3.81 -3.71
CA SER A 212 2.05 4.93 -4.32
C SER A 212 2.03 6.13 -3.37
N PRO A 213 3.13 6.89 -3.24
CA PRO A 213 3.16 8.12 -2.45
C PRO A 213 2.02 9.06 -2.85
N GLY A 214 1.21 9.43 -1.87
CA GLY A 214 0.00 10.26 -2.07
C GLY A 214 -1.33 9.51 -2.16
N GLN A 215 -1.32 8.16 -2.19
CA GLN A 215 -2.53 7.33 -2.10
C GLN A 215 -2.80 6.81 -0.68
N THR A 216 -2.16 7.36 0.35
CA THR A 216 -2.28 6.88 1.73
C THR A 216 -3.70 6.95 2.29
N SER A 217 -4.56 7.85 1.76
CA SER A 217 -5.94 8.03 2.21
C SER A 217 -6.89 6.87 1.84
N VAL A 218 -6.51 6.02 0.89
CA VAL A 218 -7.32 4.84 0.50
C VAL A 218 -7.00 3.59 1.31
N ALA A 219 -5.94 3.62 2.13
CA ALA A 219 -5.55 2.50 2.96
C ALA A 219 -6.53 2.31 4.11
N SER A 220 -6.82 1.05 4.43
CA SER A 220 -7.74 0.67 5.51
C SER A 220 -7.16 -0.54 6.24
N TRP A 221 -6.59 -0.31 7.42
CA TRP A 221 -6.05 -1.38 8.27
C TRP A 221 -7.13 -2.39 8.68
N LYS A 222 -8.36 -1.93 8.88
CA LYS A 222 -9.52 -2.79 9.12
C LYS A 222 -9.77 -3.76 7.96
N ASP A 223 -9.83 -3.24 6.73
CA ASP A 223 -10.07 -4.07 5.56
C ASP A 223 -8.85 -4.98 5.27
N LEU A 224 -7.62 -4.51 5.56
CA LEU A 224 -6.40 -5.32 5.45
C LEU A 224 -6.44 -6.53 6.38
N ILE A 225 -6.80 -6.36 7.65
CA ILE A 225 -6.88 -7.48 8.62
C ILE A 225 -7.96 -8.48 8.19
N GLN A 226 -9.12 -7.99 7.73
CA GLN A 226 -10.20 -8.85 7.22
C GLN A 226 -9.80 -9.60 5.94
N PHE A 227 -8.96 -8.97 5.12
CA PHE A 227 -8.40 -9.57 3.93
C PHE A 227 -7.34 -10.63 4.29
N ALA A 228 -6.41 -10.30 5.20
CA ALA A 228 -5.35 -11.18 5.68
C ALA A 228 -5.88 -12.52 6.20
N GLY A 229 -7.02 -12.50 6.92
CA GLY A 229 -7.69 -13.71 7.40
C GLY A 229 -8.17 -14.67 6.29
N LYS A 230 -8.18 -14.25 5.02
CA LYS A 230 -8.53 -15.09 3.87
C LYS A 230 -7.32 -15.62 3.09
N VAL A 231 -6.13 -15.09 3.34
CA VAL A 231 -4.90 -15.39 2.59
C VAL A 231 -3.79 -15.90 3.52
N LEU A 232 -4.10 -16.99 4.22
CA LEU A 232 -3.25 -17.54 5.29
C LEU A 232 -1.95 -18.21 4.78
N THR A 233 -1.82 -18.43 3.47
CA THR A 233 -0.65 -19.08 2.83
C THR A 233 0.49 -18.10 2.56
N ILE A 234 0.28 -16.79 2.76
CA ILE A 234 1.28 -15.76 2.46
C ILE A 234 2.48 -15.91 3.39
N THR A 235 3.66 -16.00 2.78
CA THR A 235 4.96 -16.00 3.46
C THR A 235 5.71 -14.68 3.27
N SER A 236 5.33 -13.88 2.27
CA SER A 236 5.94 -12.58 2.01
C SER A 236 4.87 -11.51 1.73
N LEU A 237 4.90 -10.43 2.50
CA LEU A 237 3.97 -9.31 2.38
C LEU A 237 4.75 -8.01 2.27
N SER A 238 4.45 -7.20 1.24
CA SER A 238 4.91 -5.81 1.20
C SER A 238 3.79 -4.84 1.57
N LEU A 239 4.04 -4.03 2.62
CA LEU A 239 3.22 -2.90 3.06
C LEU A 239 3.98 -1.58 2.89
N ALA A 240 4.81 -1.47 1.86
CA ALA A 240 5.57 -0.25 1.63
C ALA A 240 4.64 0.97 1.46
N PHE A 241 5.03 2.08 2.09
CA PHE A 241 4.33 3.37 2.11
C PHE A 241 2.90 3.32 2.71
N TRP A 242 2.62 2.34 3.57
CA TRP A 242 1.37 2.31 4.32
C TRP A 242 1.35 3.41 5.40
N PRO A 243 0.19 4.07 5.61
CA PRO A 243 0.07 5.10 6.62
C PRO A 243 0.11 4.50 8.03
N LEU A 244 0.30 5.38 9.01
CA LEU A 244 0.21 5.09 10.44
C LEU A 244 -0.97 4.14 10.76
N PRO A 245 -0.73 3.00 11.43
CA PRO A 245 -1.79 2.08 11.83
C PRO A 245 -2.81 2.74 12.76
N THR A 246 -4.03 2.94 12.24
CA THR A 246 -5.18 3.47 12.98
C THR A 246 -6.50 3.02 12.36
N TYR A 247 -7.53 2.78 13.18
CA TYR A 247 -8.90 2.55 12.73
C TYR A 247 -9.66 3.84 12.43
N THR A 248 -9.10 5.00 12.80
CA THR A 248 -9.77 6.30 12.67
C THR A 248 -8.96 7.29 11.79
N PRO A 249 -8.59 6.93 10.55
CA PRO A 249 -7.69 7.74 9.73
C PRO A 249 -8.22 9.15 9.43
N ARG A 250 -9.55 9.35 9.43
CA ARG A 250 -10.20 10.66 9.25
C ARG A 250 -10.24 11.51 10.53
N ALA A 251 -10.14 10.89 11.69
CA ALA A 251 -10.09 11.58 12.98
C ALA A 251 -8.67 12.06 13.31
N ALA A 252 -7.64 11.40 12.76
CA ALA A 252 -6.24 11.75 13.01
C ALA A 252 -5.90 13.22 12.70
N SER A 253 -6.57 13.84 11.72
CA SER A 253 -6.41 15.25 11.33
C SER A 253 -7.48 16.20 11.88
N SER A 254 -8.47 15.70 12.63
CA SER A 254 -9.64 16.49 13.05
C SER A 254 -9.43 17.07 14.45
N ARG A 255 -9.33 18.40 14.55
CA ARG A 255 -9.42 19.11 15.82
C ARG A 255 -10.86 19.54 16.04
N VAL A 256 -11.55 18.94 17.01
CA VAL A 256 -12.88 19.42 17.43
C VAL A 256 -12.67 20.62 18.36
N VAL A 257 -13.02 21.81 17.87
CA VAL A 257 -13.17 22.99 18.74
C VAL A 257 -14.59 22.95 19.31
N VAL A 258 -14.73 22.58 20.57
CA VAL A 258 -16.02 22.66 21.29
C VAL A 258 -16.19 24.11 21.80
N PRO A 259 -17.32 24.78 21.53
CA PRO A 259 -17.60 26.10 22.08
C PRO A 259 -17.62 26.06 23.62
N LEU A 260 -16.85 26.97 24.23
CA LEU A 260 -16.63 27.13 25.66
C LEU A 260 -17.95 27.49 26.39
N ALA A 261 -18.75 26.50 26.79
CA ALA A 261 -19.97 26.75 27.57
C ALA A 261 -20.25 25.79 28.73
N THR A 262 -19.40 24.78 29.00
CA THR A 262 -19.60 23.90 30.17
C THR A 262 -18.30 23.41 30.80
N SER A 263 -18.29 23.40 32.14
CA SER A 263 -17.22 22.97 33.03
C SER A 263 -17.09 21.44 33.13
N ARG A 264 -16.87 20.77 31.99
CA ARG A 264 -16.54 19.33 31.95
C ARG A 264 -15.25 19.10 31.15
N PRO A 265 -14.43 18.10 31.54
CA PRO A 265 -13.14 17.87 30.89
C PRO A 265 -13.34 17.49 29.43
N GLN A 266 -12.42 17.98 28.60
CA GLN A 266 -12.37 17.79 27.17
C GLN A 266 -12.28 16.29 26.86
N VAL A 267 -13.25 15.74 26.13
CA VAL A 267 -13.15 14.37 25.61
C VAL A 267 -12.40 14.45 24.29
N ILE A 268 -11.09 14.21 24.35
CA ILE A 268 -10.28 13.95 23.16
C ILE A 268 -10.85 12.68 22.51
N TYR A 269 -11.11 12.72 21.21
CA TYR A 269 -11.55 11.55 20.46
C TYR A 269 -10.47 10.47 20.62
N GLY A 270 -10.75 9.40 21.36
CA GLY A 270 -9.77 8.37 21.67
C GLY A 270 -9.30 7.63 20.42
N GLY A 271 -7.98 7.50 20.26
CA GLY A 271 -7.33 6.83 19.11
C GLY A 271 -6.04 7.52 18.69
N THR A 272 -5.28 6.88 17.81
CA THR A 272 -4.05 7.42 17.21
C THR A 272 -4.38 8.68 16.39
N ASN A 273 -3.80 9.80 16.78
CA ASN A 273 -3.88 11.10 16.12
C ASN A 273 -2.50 11.55 15.55
N MET A 274 -2.44 12.73 14.91
CA MET A 274 -1.20 13.30 14.37
C MET A 274 -0.08 13.52 15.40
N TYR A 275 -0.40 13.55 16.71
CA TYR A 275 0.54 13.75 17.80
C TYR A 275 1.04 12.46 18.43
N SER A 276 0.37 11.32 18.24
CA SER A 276 0.76 10.04 18.85
C SER A 276 2.24 9.66 18.62
N PRO A 277 2.84 9.87 17.43
CA PRO A 277 4.27 9.66 17.25
C PRO A 277 5.20 10.52 18.12
N PHE A 278 4.71 11.69 18.55
CA PHE A 278 5.43 12.63 19.42
C PHE A 278 5.16 12.37 20.91
N ASP A 279 3.99 11.81 21.23
CA ASP A 279 3.56 11.47 22.59
C ASP A 279 3.96 10.04 23.00
N ASP A 280 4.65 9.31 22.12
CA ASP A 280 5.02 7.90 22.28
C ASP A 280 3.83 6.95 22.56
N ASP A 281 2.64 7.36 22.13
CA ASP A 281 1.41 6.57 22.23
C ASP A 281 1.20 5.72 20.99
N TRP A 282 1.64 4.46 21.08
CA TRP A 282 1.50 3.48 20.01
C TRP A 282 0.48 2.40 20.31
N LEU A 283 -0.38 2.58 21.32
CA LEU A 283 -1.30 1.53 21.81
C LEU A 283 -2.21 0.98 20.69
N GLU A 284 -2.91 1.87 19.96
CA GLU A 284 -3.77 1.45 18.85
C GLU A 284 -2.94 0.85 17.70
N SER A 285 -1.80 1.45 17.36
CA SER A 285 -0.96 0.97 16.27
C SER A 285 -0.40 -0.43 16.55
N ALA A 286 0.12 -0.66 17.76
CA ALA A 286 0.58 -1.97 18.22
C ALA A 286 -0.57 -2.99 18.21
N GLY A 287 -1.77 -2.62 18.69
CA GLY A 287 -2.94 -3.49 18.66
C GLY A 287 -3.38 -3.91 17.25
N ILE A 288 -3.29 -2.99 16.28
CA ILE A 288 -3.56 -3.26 14.87
C ILE A 288 -2.53 -4.23 14.30
N LEU A 289 -1.24 -3.97 14.53
CA LEU A 289 -0.16 -4.82 14.03
C LEU A 289 -0.19 -6.21 14.68
N ARG A 290 -0.57 -6.33 15.95
CA ARG A 290 -0.84 -7.61 16.62
C ARG A 290 -2.03 -8.35 16.00
N SER A 291 -3.09 -7.64 15.63
CA SER A 291 -4.23 -8.26 14.93
C SER A 291 -3.82 -8.77 13.55
N LEU A 292 -2.95 -8.04 12.86
CA LEU A 292 -2.37 -8.47 11.60
C LEU A 292 -1.42 -9.67 11.77
N SER A 293 -0.61 -9.69 12.83
CA SER A 293 0.34 -10.78 13.08
C SER A 293 -0.36 -12.12 13.27
N ARG A 294 -1.47 -12.11 14.01
CA ARG A 294 -2.35 -13.29 14.20
C ARG A 294 -2.94 -13.80 12.89
N ALA A 295 -3.31 -12.90 11.98
CA ALA A 295 -3.87 -13.28 10.68
C ALA A 295 -2.79 -13.84 9.73
N LEU A 296 -1.54 -13.41 9.87
CA LEU A 296 -0.42 -13.75 8.97
C LEU A 296 0.69 -14.52 9.69
N TYR A 297 0.33 -15.64 10.35
CA TYR A 297 1.26 -16.43 11.14
C TYR A 297 2.34 -17.16 10.31
N CYS A 298 2.12 -17.34 9.00
CA CYS A 298 3.07 -17.97 8.08
C CYS A 298 4.15 -17.00 7.56
N LEU A 299 4.06 -15.71 7.93
CA LEU A 299 4.90 -14.67 7.36
C LEU A 299 6.39 -14.91 7.70
N LYS A 300 7.24 -14.79 6.68
CA LYS A 300 8.70 -14.91 6.73
C LYS A 300 9.39 -13.61 6.32
N TRP A 301 8.78 -12.85 5.41
CA TRP A 301 9.31 -11.59 4.90
C TRP A 301 8.25 -10.48 5.00
N LEU A 302 8.64 -9.32 5.53
CA LEU A 302 7.78 -8.15 5.70
C LEU A 302 8.48 -6.88 5.20
N ASP A 303 7.90 -6.24 4.17
CA ASP A 303 8.35 -4.92 3.71
C ASP A 303 7.60 -3.80 4.43
N LEU A 304 8.33 -2.92 5.11
CA LEU A 304 7.81 -1.69 5.67
C LEU A 304 8.58 -0.48 5.12
N THR A 305 9.11 -0.56 3.90
CA THR A 305 9.75 0.59 3.24
C THR A 305 8.82 1.80 3.23
N GLY A 306 9.29 2.99 3.59
CA GLY A 306 8.44 4.20 3.57
C GLY A 306 7.53 4.37 4.79
N CYS A 307 7.66 3.51 5.80
CA CYS A 307 6.80 3.48 6.98
C CYS A 307 7.50 3.99 8.26
N ALA A 308 8.61 4.71 8.09
CA ALA A 308 9.50 5.07 9.20
C ALA A 308 8.86 5.89 10.32
N SER A 309 7.79 6.63 10.00
CA SER A 309 7.02 7.40 10.97
C SER A 309 6.34 6.57 12.05
N TRP A 310 6.21 5.25 11.88
CA TRP A 310 5.55 4.38 12.85
C TRP A 310 6.35 3.13 13.22
N PHE A 311 7.60 3.01 12.78
CA PHE A 311 8.48 1.91 13.22
C PHE A 311 8.52 1.67 14.74
N PRO A 312 8.49 2.70 15.62
CA PRO A 312 8.47 2.46 17.06
C PRO A 312 7.28 1.61 17.56
N ALA A 313 6.15 1.60 16.84
CA ALA A 313 5.02 0.74 17.17
C ALA A 313 5.34 -0.77 17.12
N LEU A 314 6.41 -1.17 16.42
CA LEU A 314 6.84 -2.56 16.31
C LEU A 314 7.43 -3.11 17.61
N THR A 315 7.98 -2.24 18.45
CA THR A 315 8.69 -2.58 19.70
C THR A 315 8.02 -1.98 20.93
N TRP A 316 6.86 -1.34 20.75
CA TRP A 316 6.13 -0.73 21.84
C TRP A 316 5.59 -1.78 22.82
N THR A 317 5.96 -1.63 24.09
CA THR A 317 5.54 -2.55 25.17
C THR A 317 4.54 -1.95 26.15
N GLY A 318 4.30 -0.63 26.12
CA GLY A 318 3.47 0.08 27.09
C GLY A 318 3.97 -0.04 28.54
N GLU A 319 3.58 0.88 29.42
CA GLU A 319 3.96 0.81 30.85
C GLU A 319 2.89 0.12 31.73
N GLU A 320 1.64 0.01 31.26
CA GLU A 320 0.50 -0.38 32.11
C GLU A 320 -0.32 -1.59 31.62
N VAL A 321 -0.01 -2.14 30.44
CA VAL A 321 -0.94 -3.04 29.72
C VAL A 321 -0.20 -4.17 28.95
N ASP A 322 0.06 -5.28 29.64
CA ASP A 322 0.73 -6.48 29.06
C ASP A 322 -0.02 -7.11 27.86
N TYR A 323 -1.30 -6.76 27.65
CA TYR A 323 -2.18 -7.44 26.69
C TYR A 323 -2.17 -6.88 25.25
N VAL A 324 -1.39 -5.84 24.95
CA VAL A 324 -1.35 -5.23 23.60
C VAL A 324 0.01 -5.37 22.89
N VAL A 325 1.01 -5.93 23.56
CA VAL A 325 2.36 -6.11 23.00
C VAL A 325 2.34 -7.05 21.78
N LEU A 326 3.12 -6.71 20.74
CA LEU A 326 3.35 -7.59 19.60
C LEU A 326 4.20 -8.78 20.04
N ASP A 327 3.69 -10.00 19.84
CA ASP A 327 4.44 -11.21 20.13
C ASP A 327 5.28 -11.64 18.91
N TRP A 328 6.54 -11.21 18.92
CA TRP A 328 7.52 -11.56 17.90
C TRP A 328 7.96 -13.02 17.97
N ASN A 329 7.78 -13.72 19.11
CA ASN A 329 8.17 -15.13 19.27
C ASN A 329 6.98 -16.10 19.28
N GLY A 330 5.76 -15.58 19.27
CA GLY A 330 4.51 -16.30 19.05
C GLY A 330 4.04 -16.17 17.60
N GLU A 331 3.20 -15.18 17.31
CA GLU A 331 2.47 -15.11 16.03
C GLU A 331 3.38 -14.77 14.86
N TRP A 332 4.38 -13.90 15.06
CA TRP A 332 5.39 -13.57 14.04
C TRP A 332 6.72 -14.32 14.21
N ARG A 333 6.72 -15.43 14.94
CA ARG A 333 7.94 -16.23 15.15
C ARG A 333 8.65 -16.67 13.87
N GLY A 334 7.91 -16.80 12.77
CA GLY A 334 8.39 -17.21 11.46
C GLY A 334 9.10 -16.12 10.66
N VAL A 335 8.90 -14.84 11.02
CA VAL A 335 9.49 -13.68 10.33
C VAL A 335 11.00 -13.72 10.48
N GLN A 336 11.69 -13.68 9.33
CA GLN A 336 13.14 -13.79 9.21
C GLN A 336 13.75 -12.57 8.52
N HIS A 337 12.97 -11.84 7.74
CA HIS A 337 13.44 -10.67 7.00
C HIS A 337 12.45 -9.52 7.15
N ILE A 338 12.96 -8.34 7.51
CA ILE A 338 12.18 -7.12 7.60
C ILE A 338 12.92 -6.01 6.85
N CYS A 339 12.24 -5.34 5.92
CA CYS A 339 12.75 -4.12 5.31
C CYS A 339 12.23 -2.91 6.09
N LEU A 340 13.14 -2.15 6.70
CA LEU A 340 12.88 -0.91 7.44
C LEU A 340 13.50 0.29 6.73
N ALA A 341 13.41 0.31 5.40
CA ALA A 341 13.93 1.42 4.61
C ALA A 341 13.06 2.67 4.74
N VAL A 342 13.70 3.84 4.73
CA VAL A 342 13.00 5.13 4.82
C VAL A 342 12.13 5.39 3.59
N GLY A 343 12.46 4.77 2.44
CA GLY A 343 11.65 4.81 1.22
C GLY A 343 11.80 6.09 0.38
N TRP A 344 12.75 6.94 0.72
CA TRP A 344 13.20 8.08 -0.08
C TRP A 344 14.63 8.44 0.34
N GLU A 345 15.36 9.12 -0.53
CA GLU A 345 16.70 9.63 -0.25
C GLU A 345 16.76 11.15 -0.48
N PRO A 346 17.50 11.91 0.34
CA PRO A 346 17.70 13.34 0.12
C PRO A 346 18.43 13.58 -1.22
N ILE A 347 17.85 14.42 -2.07
CA ILE A 347 18.44 14.72 -3.39
C ILE A 347 19.43 15.88 -3.25
N GLU A 348 20.70 15.64 -3.59
CA GLU A 348 21.71 16.70 -3.54
C GLU A 348 21.31 17.88 -4.45
N PRO A 349 21.44 19.13 -3.96
CA PRO A 349 21.10 20.30 -4.73
C PRO A 349 22.06 20.41 -5.91
N ALA A 350 21.53 20.64 -7.11
CA ALA A 350 22.33 20.92 -8.29
C ALA A 350 23.32 22.07 -8.01
N PRO A 351 24.53 22.04 -8.61
CA PRO A 351 25.50 23.10 -8.44
C PRO A 351 24.89 24.46 -8.84
N LYS A 352 25.30 25.51 -8.13
CA LYS A 352 24.82 26.87 -8.38
C LYS A 352 25.11 27.27 -9.82
N SER A 353 24.10 27.75 -10.55
CA SER A 353 24.32 28.31 -11.88
C SER A 353 24.78 29.76 -11.81
N GLU A 354 25.46 30.27 -12.85
CA GLU A 354 25.98 31.65 -12.88
C GLU A 354 24.88 32.72 -12.79
N THR A 355 23.68 32.39 -13.25
CA THR A 355 22.50 33.28 -13.27
C THR A 355 21.62 33.15 -12.03
N GLU A 356 21.89 32.19 -11.15
CA GLU A 356 21.07 31.93 -9.96
C GLU A 356 21.46 32.86 -8.81
N GLU A 357 20.45 33.47 -8.20
CA GLU A 357 20.64 34.36 -7.06
C GLU A 357 21.10 33.57 -5.82
N ASP A 358 22.05 34.12 -5.06
CA ASP A 358 22.66 33.46 -3.88
C ASP A 358 21.63 32.89 -2.90
N HIS A 359 20.56 33.65 -2.66
CA HIS A 359 19.52 33.27 -1.71
C HIS A 359 18.60 32.15 -2.21
N GLU A 360 18.52 31.89 -3.52
CA GLU A 360 17.81 30.72 -4.07
C GLU A 360 18.65 29.46 -3.89
N TYR A 361 19.96 29.53 -4.20
CA TYR A 361 20.90 28.45 -3.93
C TYR A 361 20.95 28.09 -2.43
N GLU A 362 21.06 29.08 -1.55
CA GLU A 362 21.05 28.86 -0.10
C GLU A 362 19.72 28.25 0.40
N ARG A 363 18.59 28.60 -0.21
CA ARG A 363 17.29 27.97 0.09
C ARG A 363 17.30 26.49 -0.28
N ARG A 364 17.80 26.13 -1.48
CA ARG A 364 17.92 24.72 -1.91
C ARG A 364 18.86 23.92 -0.99
N LYS A 365 19.99 24.51 -0.63
CA LYS A 365 20.95 23.90 0.30
C LYS A 365 20.35 23.68 1.69
N TYR A 366 19.66 24.68 2.23
CA TYR A 366 18.97 24.55 3.51
C TYR A 366 17.87 23.49 3.49
N ALA A 367 17.08 23.41 2.40
CA ALA A 367 16.07 22.38 2.22
C ALA A 367 16.71 20.97 2.22
N TYR A 368 17.77 20.77 1.44
CA TYR A 368 18.53 19.52 1.42
C TYR A 368 19.09 19.16 2.80
N GLU A 369 19.71 20.11 3.52
CA GLU A 369 20.24 19.85 4.86
C GLU A 369 19.14 19.45 5.85
N LYS A 370 17.95 20.05 5.74
CA LYS A 370 16.79 19.71 6.55
C LYS A 370 16.30 18.28 6.23
N GLU A 371 16.10 17.97 4.95
CA GLU A 371 15.69 16.63 4.50
C GLU A 371 16.71 15.57 4.91
N ARG A 372 18.00 15.85 4.77
CA ARG A 372 19.08 14.95 5.20
C ARG A 372 19.03 14.66 6.70
N ARG A 373 18.81 15.68 7.55
CA ARG A 373 18.66 15.46 9.00
C ARG A 373 17.42 14.61 9.31
N GLU A 374 16.33 14.83 8.60
CA GLU A 374 15.11 14.02 8.74
C GLU A 374 15.36 12.57 8.34
N TYR A 375 15.99 12.34 7.18
CA TYR A 375 16.40 11.01 6.73
C TYR A 375 17.30 10.31 7.77
N ASP A 376 18.36 10.98 8.23
CA ASP A 376 19.29 10.42 9.23
C ASP A 376 18.57 10.05 10.54
N THR A 377 17.59 10.88 10.96
CA THR A 377 16.76 10.60 12.14
C THR A 377 15.90 9.36 11.93
N LEU A 378 15.22 9.24 10.79
CA LEU A 378 14.36 8.10 10.47
C LEU A 378 15.16 6.80 10.32
N THR A 379 16.32 6.84 9.66
CA THR A 379 17.25 5.71 9.56
C THR A 379 17.80 5.32 10.94
N GLY A 380 18.07 6.30 11.80
CA GLY A 380 18.45 6.06 13.20
C GLY A 380 17.35 5.31 13.96
N THR A 381 16.10 5.76 13.87
CA THR A 381 14.94 5.09 14.46
C THR A 381 14.79 3.66 13.95
N ALA A 382 14.94 3.44 12.63
CA ALA A 382 14.88 2.10 12.04
C ALA A 382 15.91 1.16 12.64
N LYS A 383 17.16 1.62 12.82
CA LYS A 383 18.24 0.85 13.45
C LYS A 383 17.95 0.53 14.92
N THR A 384 17.47 1.51 15.69
CA THR A 384 17.07 1.32 17.09
C THR A 384 15.98 0.26 17.22
N VAL A 385 14.94 0.33 16.38
CA VAL A 385 13.86 -0.66 16.36
C VAL A 385 14.40 -2.04 15.97
N ALA A 386 15.28 -2.13 14.99
CA ALA A 386 15.91 -3.40 14.61
C ALA A 386 16.73 -4.02 15.75
N GLU A 387 17.46 -3.21 16.52
CA GLU A 387 18.21 -3.65 17.70
C GLU A 387 17.28 -4.14 18.81
N GLN A 388 16.21 -3.40 19.10
CA GLN A 388 15.19 -3.79 20.08
C GLN A 388 14.49 -5.11 19.67
N LEU A 389 14.11 -5.26 18.40
CA LEU A 389 13.52 -6.51 17.89
C LEU A 389 14.48 -7.69 18.02
N ARG A 390 15.78 -7.50 17.73
CA ARG A 390 16.79 -8.53 17.96
C ARG A 390 16.93 -8.87 19.44
N ALA A 391 16.82 -7.89 20.34
CA ALA A 391 16.83 -8.14 21.78
C ALA A 391 15.61 -8.96 22.22
N ILE A 392 14.40 -8.59 21.79
CA ILE A 392 13.16 -9.34 22.05
C ILE A 392 13.29 -10.79 21.56
N ARG A 393 13.81 -10.99 20.33
CA ARG A 393 14.07 -12.34 19.79
C ARG A 393 15.06 -13.13 20.63
N ARG A 394 16.17 -12.53 21.05
CA ARG A 394 17.20 -13.22 21.84
C ARG A 394 16.71 -13.63 23.22
N LEU A 395 15.94 -12.77 23.89
CA LEU A 395 15.47 -13.01 25.26
C LEU A 395 14.57 -14.25 25.36
N GLU A 396 13.79 -14.55 24.33
CA GLU A 396 12.83 -15.66 24.32
C GLU A 396 13.26 -16.84 23.43
N GLY A 397 14.53 -16.85 22.97
CA GLY A 397 15.08 -17.94 22.16
C GLY A 397 14.54 -18.02 20.72
N GLY A 398 14.08 -16.90 20.19
CA GLY A 398 13.53 -16.77 18.84
C GLY A 398 14.55 -16.92 17.71
N LYS A 399 14.03 -17.07 16.49
CA LYS A 399 14.84 -17.10 15.27
C LYS A 399 15.47 -15.73 14.99
N TRP A 400 16.61 -15.75 14.29
CA TRP A 400 17.29 -14.55 13.84
C TRP A 400 16.46 -13.78 12.80
N ILE A 401 16.52 -12.44 12.86
CA ILE A 401 15.91 -11.54 11.87
C ILE A 401 17.02 -10.74 11.16
N GLU A 402 17.00 -10.80 9.84
CA GLU A 402 17.75 -9.92 8.96
C GLU A 402 16.97 -8.63 8.68
N PHE A 403 17.69 -7.51 8.66
CA PHE A 403 17.12 -6.19 8.42
C PHE A 403 17.78 -5.55 7.19
N GLU A 404 16.97 -4.87 6.39
CA GLU A 404 17.38 -3.98 5.31
C GLU A 404 16.94 -2.54 5.66
N PHE A 405 17.73 -1.54 5.26
CA PHE A 405 17.56 -0.13 5.64
C PHE A 405 17.70 0.79 4.44
#